data_AF-A0A1H8CIV3-F1
#
_entry.id   AF-A0A1H8CIV3-F1
#
_cell.length_a   1.000
_cell.length_b   1.000
_cell.length_c   1.000
_cell.angle_alpha   90.00
_cell.angle_beta   90.00
_cell.angle_gamma   90.00
#
_symmetry.space_group_name_H-M   'P 1'
#
loop_
_entity.id
_entity.type
_entity.pdbx_description
1 polymer ?
#
loop_
_entity_poly.entity_id
_entity_poly.type
_entity_poly.pdbx_seq_one_letter_code
_entity_poly.pdbx_strand_id
1 'polypeptide(L)' 'MATFVPRKPEKDIISMRISLDLLEKVDAIAEKTGISRNELLNQCIAYALNNMYENE' A
#
# COMPACT_ATOMS: atom_id res chain seq x y z
N MET A 1 21.37 27.20 -17.29
CA MET A 1 20.02 26.62 -17.44
C MET A 1 20.07 25.20 -16.91
N ALA A 2 19.20 24.83 -15.98
CA ALA A 2 19.13 23.45 -15.51
C ALA A 2 18.35 22.61 -16.53
N THR A 3 18.97 21.57 -17.05
CA THR A 3 18.32 20.61 -17.96
C THR A 3 17.44 19.68 -17.14
N PHE A 4 16.16 19.57 -17.51
CA PHE A 4 15.27 18.58 -16.91
C PHE A 4 15.74 17.16 -17.22
N VAL A 5 15.90 16.34 -16.19
CA VAL A 5 16.23 14.91 -16.32
C VAL A 5 15.06 14.11 -15.74
N PRO A 6 14.26 13.41 -16.56
CA PRO A 6 13.15 12.60 -16.07
C PRO A 6 13.69 11.47 -15.19
N ARG A 7 13.14 11.33 -13.98
CA ARG A 7 13.43 10.23 -13.06
C ARG A 7 12.26 9.26 -13.04
N LYS A 8 12.55 7.96 -12.98
CA LYS A 8 11.52 6.94 -12.79
C LYS A 8 10.96 7.10 -11.36
N PRO A 9 9.63 7.10 -11.16
CA PRO A 9 9.07 7.07 -9.82
C PRO A 9 9.57 5.82 -9.10
N GLU A 10 9.97 5.96 -7.83
CA GLU A 10 10.46 4.84 -7.01
C GLU A 10 9.38 3.78 -6.73
N LYS A 11 8.11 4.15 -6.93
CA LYS A 11 6.95 3.27 -6.70
C LYS A 11 6.26 2.98 -8.02
N ASP A 12 6.12 1.70 -8.34
CA ASP A 12 5.31 1.24 -9.47
C ASP A 12 3.82 1.25 -9.08
N ILE A 13 2.96 1.71 -9.99
CA ILE A 13 1.49 1.64 -9.82
C ILE A 13 1.04 0.25 -10.26
N ILE A 14 0.41 -0.48 -9.35
CA ILE A 14 -0.17 -1.80 -9.65
C ILE A 14 -1.70 -1.74 -9.59
N SER A 15 -2.36 -2.55 -10.42
CA SER A 15 -3.80 -2.80 -10.34
C SER A 15 -4.02 -4.19 -9.75
N MET A 16 -4.82 -4.26 -8.67
CA MET A 16 -5.15 -5.53 -8.01
C MET A 16 -6.65 -5.67 -7.81
N ARG A 17 -7.16 -6.90 -7.85
CA ARG A 17 -8.55 -7.22 -7.52
C ARG A 17 -8.64 -7.59 -6.04
N ILE A 18 -9.62 -7.01 -5.34
CA ILE A 18 -9.95 -7.33 -3.95
C ILE A 18 -11.47 -7.43 -3.81
N SER A 19 -11.97 -8.16 -2.81
CA SER A 19 -13.40 -8.21 -2.53
C SER A 19 -13.91 -6.86 -2.03
N LEU A 20 -15.18 -6.56 -2.30
CA LEU A 20 -15.82 -5.32 -1.86
C LEU A 20 -15.79 -5.21 -0.33
N ASP A 21 -16.12 -6.29 0.39
CA ASP A 21 -16.12 -6.29 1.85
C ASP A 21 -14.74 -5.99 2.46
N LEU A 22 -13.67 -6.41 1.79
CA LEU A 22 -12.31 -6.12 2.25
C LEU A 22 -11.95 -4.66 1.95
N LEU A 23 -12.32 -4.16 0.77
CA LEU A 23 -12.12 -2.75 0.41
C LEU A 23 -12.82 -1.82 1.40
N GLU A 24 -14.07 -2.09 1.77
CA GLU A 24 -14.82 -1.28 2.74
C GLU A 24 -14.14 -1.24 4.11
N LYS A 25 -13.57 -2.38 4.56
CA LYS A 25 -12.80 -2.42 5.82
C LYS A 25 -11.53 -1.60 5.73
N VAL A 26 -10.80 -1.69 4.61
CA VAL A 26 -9.60 -0.89 4.35
C VAL A 26 -9.95 0.60 4.37
N ASP A 27 -11.04 0.99 3.71
CA ASP A 27 -11.50 2.38 3.64
C ASP A 27 -11.87 2.92 5.03
N ALA A 28 -12.62 2.15 5.82
CA ALA A 28 -12.98 2.54 7.18
C ALA A 28 -11.76 2.67 8.12
N ILE A 29 -10.75 1.82 7.97
CA ILE A 29 -9.52 1.91 8.78
C ILE A 29 -8.67 3.11 8.32
N ALA A 30 -8.53 3.31 7.01
CA ALA A 30 -7.81 4.44 6.44
C ALA A 30 -8.41 5.78 6.90
N GLU A 31 -9.74 5.90 6.89
CA GLU A 31 -10.45 7.07 7.41
C GLU A 31 -10.19 7.30 8.90
N LYS A 32 -10.29 6.24 9.72
CA LYS A 32 -10.05 6.33 11.18
C LYS A 32 -8.61 6.68 11.53
N THR A 33 -7.65 6.23 10.73
CA THR A 33 -6.20 6.44 10.97
C THR A 33 -5.66 7.71 10.31
N GLY A 34 -6.41 8.31 9.39
CA GLY A 34 -6.01 9.52 8.68
C GLY A 34 -4.94 9.31 7.61
N ILE A 35 -4.70 8.07 7.17
CA ILE A 35 -3.72 7.75 6.12
C ILE A 35 -4.41 7.32 4.83
N SER A 36 -3.69 7.37 3.71
CA SER A 36 -4.26 6.94 2.43
C SER A 36 -4.49 5.42 2.40
N ARG A 37 -5.50 4.98 1.63
CA ARG A 37 -5.76 3.54 1.38
C ARG A 37 -4.52 2.80 0.89
N ASN A 38 -3.77 3.42 -0.03
CA ASN A 38 -2.56 2.83 -0.57
C ASN A 38 -1.46 2.70 0.48
N GLU A 39 -1.31 3.69 1.36
CA GLU A 39 -0.37 3.63 2.47
C GLU A 39 -0.73 2.53 3.46
N LEU A 40 -2.00 2.43 3.84
CA LEU A 40 -2.49 1.36 4.71
C LEU A 40 -2.26 -0.02 4.10
N LEU A 41 -2.62 -0.23 2.83
CA LEU A 41 -2.42 -1.50 2.14
C LEU A 41 -0.94 -1.92 2.11
N ASN A 42 -0.04 -0.98 1.83
CA ASN A 42 1.40 -1.27 1.86
C ASN A 42 1.89 -1.66 3.26
N GLN A 43 1.43 -0.97 4.32
CA GLN A 43 1.77 -1.32 5.70
C GLN A 43 1.23 -2.71 6.08
N CYS A 44 -0.02 -3.03 5.72
CA CYS A 44 -0.62 -4.34 5.98
C CYS A 44 0.13 -5.46 5.27
N ILE A 45 0.50 -5.27 3.99
CA ILE A 45 1.26 -6.26 3.20
C ILE A 45 2.65 -6.47 3.82
N ALA A 46 3.36 -5.39 4.15
CA ALA A 46 4.69 -5.47 4.77
C ALA A 46 4.63 -6.20 6.12
N TYR A 47 3.66 -5.87 6.96
CA TYR A 47 3.44 -6.55 8.23
C TYR A 47 3.18 -8.04 8.02
N ALA A 48 2.23 -8.39 7.15
CA ALA A 48 1.91 -9.80 6.88
C ALA A 48 3.13 -10.60 6.42
N LEU A 49 3.92 -10.07 5.47
CA LEU A 49 5.12 -10.74 4.97
C LEU A 49 6.20 -10.93 6.04
N ASN A 50 6.41 -9.92 6.91
CA ASN A 50 7.39 -9.99 7.98
C ASN A 50 7.02 -11.02 9.07
N ASN A 51 5.73 -11.31 9.25
CA ASN A 51 5.23 -12.24 10.28
C ASN A 51 4.84 -13.61 9.70
N MET A 52 5.01 -13.83 8.39
CA MET A 52 4.61 -15.09 7.72
C MET A 52 5.58 -16.25 7.99
N TYR A 53 6.84 -15.97 8.30
CA TYR A 53 7.91 -16.96 8.42
C TYR A 53 8.53 -17.03 9.84
N GLU A 54 7.90 -16.42 10.86
CA GLU A 54 8.32 -16.58 12.27
C GLU A 54 7.95 -17.95 12.89
N ASN A 55 7.56 -18.93 12.07
CA ASN A 55 7.39 -20.32 12.48
C ASN A 55 8.30 -21.23 11.63
N GLU A 56 9.62 -21.16 11.85
CA GLU A 56 10.55 -22.28 11.59
C GLU A 56 11.26 -22.68 12.89
#